data_AF-M1BPM4-F1
#
_entry.id   AF-M1BPM4-F1
#
_cell.length_a   1.000
_cell.length_b   1.000
_cell.length_c   1.000
_cell.angle_alpha   90.00
_cell.angle_beta   90.00
_cell.angle_gamma   90.00
#
_symmetry.space_group_name_H-M   'P 1'
#
loop_
_entity.id
_entity.type
_entity.pdbx_description
1 polymer ?
#
loop_
_entity_poly.entity_id
_entity_poly.type
_entity_poly.pdbx_seq_one_letter_code
_entity_poly.pdbx_strand_id
1 'polypeptide(L)' 'MKKFTSGDAILTLDPRLERSAANSLAMEKIYELALQCLAPHRQNRPTMRKCAEILWSIRKNYRELAG' A
#
# COMPACT_ATOMS: atom_id res chain seq x y z
N MET A 1 5.42 -9.57 5.16
CA MET A 1 4.66 -10.16 4.02
C MET A 1 3.62 -11.18 4.45
N LYS A 2 3.89 -12.13 5.36
CA LYS A 2 2.90 -13.16 5.76
C LYS A 2 1.49 -12.60 6.05
N LYS A 3 1.39 -11.53 6.85
CA LYS A 3 0.12 -10.85 7.14
C LYS A 3 -0.57 -10.27 5.90
N PHE A 4 0.16 -9.67 4.97
CA PHE A 4 -0.39 -9.18 3.69
C PHE A 4 -0.88 -10.34 2.80
N THR A 5 -0.09 -11.40 2.66
CA THR A 5 -0.46 -12.59 1.87
C THR A 5 -1.64 -13.37 2.45
N SER A 6 -1.94 -13.20 3.74
CA SER A 6 -3.08 -13.81 4.43
C SER A 6 -4.34 -12.95 4.41
N GLY A 7 -4.33 -11.77 3.77
CA GLY A 7 -5.46 -10.83 3.82
C GLY A 7 -5.54 -10.00 5.11
N ASP A 8 -4.57 -10.16 6.01
CA ASP A 8 -4.48 -9.49 7.31
C ASP A 8 -3.56 -8.25 7.26
N ALA A 9 -3.51 -7.56 6.13
CA ALA A 9 -2.64 -6.41 5.94
C ALA A 9 -2.91 -5.33 7.00
N ILE A 10 -4.18 -5.12 7.36
CA ILE A 10 -4.60 -4.16 8.39
C ILE A 10 -4.03 -4.48 9.79
N LEU A 11 -3.71 -5.74 10.09
CA LEU A 11 -3.09 -6.14 11.37
C LEU A 11 -1.62 -5.73 11.50
N THR A 12 -1.07 -5.05 10.50
CA THR A 12 0.27 -4.45 10.53
C THR A 12 0.24 -2.93 10.66
N LEU A 13 -0.95 -2.32 10.60
CA LEU A 13 -1.12 -0.89 10.80
C LEU A 13 -0.62 -0.48 12.18
N ASP A 14 0.07 0.67 12.27
CA ASP A 14 0.47 1.25 13.56
C ASP A 14 -0.77 1.34 14.46
N PRO A 15 -0.74 0.80 15.70
CA PRO A 15 -1.89 0.81 16.59
C PRO A 15 -2.44 2.20 16.92
N ARG A 16 -1.65 3.26 16.71
CA ARG A 16 -2.06 4.65 16.89
C ARG A 16 -2.86 5.21 15.71
N LEU A 17 -2.92 4.49 14.59
CA LEU A 17 -3.72 4.86 13.44
C LEU A 17 -5.11 4.20 13.53
N GLU A 18 -6.12 4.96 13.14
CA GLU A 18 -7.50 4.48 13.11
C GLU A 18 -7.65 3.33 12.12
N ARG A 19 -8.42 2.29 12.49
CA ARG A 19 -8.80 1.23 11.56
C ARG A 19 -10.08 1.63 10.84
N SER A 20 -9.93 2.28 9.68
CA SER A 20 -11.02 2.64 8.78
C SER A 20 -10.93 1.88 7.46
N ALA A 21 -12.04 1.83 6.70
CA ALA A 21 -12.03 1.23 5.37
C ALA A 21 -11.02 1.92 4.42
N ALA A 22 -10.89 3.24 4.55
CA ALA A 22 -9.91 4.03 3.80
C ALA A 22 -8.47 3.64 4.16
N ASN A 23 -8.16 3.49 5.46
CA ASN A 23 -6.84 3.06 5.91
C ASN A 23 -6.53 1.61 5.50
N SER A 24 -7.51 0.71 5.56
CA SER A 24 -7.36 -0.67 5.08
C SER A 24 -7.00 -0.72 3.59
N LEU A 25 -7.75 -0.01 2.74
CA LEU A 25 -7.45 0.04 1.30
C LEU A 25 -6.07 0.64 1.03
N ALA A 26 -5.75 1.76 1.68
CA ALA A 26 -4.46 2.42 1.50
C ALA A 26 -3.30 1.50 1.90
N MET A 27 -3.43 0.80 3.03
CA MET A 27 -2.42 -0.14 3.51
C MET A 27 -2.19 -1.29 2.52
N GLU A 28 -3.26 -1.92 2.01
CA GLU A 28 -3.14 -2.99 1.04
C GLU A 28 -2.40 -2.54 -0.23
N LYS A 29 -2.77 -1.38 -0.77
CA LYS A 29 -2.14 -0.85 -1.99
C LYS A 29 -0.70 -0.39 -1.78
N ILE A 30 -0.38 0.15 -0.60
CA ILE A 30 0.99 0.49 -0.24
C ILE A 30 1.84 -0.79 -0.12
N TYR A 31 1.31 -1.86 0.46
CA TYR A 31 2.02 -3.15 0.52
C TYR A 31 2.25 -3.75 -0.87
N GLU A 32 1.27 -3.67 -1.76
CA GLU A 32 1.40 -4.11 -3.15
C GLU A 32 2.55 -3.37 -3.86
N LEU A 33 2.63 -2.04 -3.70
CA LEU A 33 3.74 -1.25 -4.23
C LEU A 33 5.08 -1.62 -3.56
N ALA A 34 5.10 -1.79 -2.23
CA ALA A 34 6.31 -2.16 -1.51
C ALA A 34 6.87 -3.52 -1.98
N LEU A 35 6.01 -4.49 -2.27
CA LEU A 35 6.38 -5.77 -2.86
C LEU A 35 7.07 -5.60 -4.21
N GLN A 36 6.53 -4.75 -5.08
CA GLN A 36 7.13 -4.45 -6.39
C GLN A 36 8.49 -3.75 -6.22
N CYS A 37 8.59 -2.79 -5.30
CA CYS A 37 9.85 -2.10 -4.97
C CYS A 37 10.94 -3.05 -4.44
N LEU A 38 10.54 -4.08 -3.71
CA LEU A 38 11.44 -5.08 -3.11
C LEU A 38 11.69 -6.29 -4.02
N ALA A 39 11.29 -6.24 -5.30
CA ALA A 39 11.48 -7.35 -6.22
C ALA A 39 12.96 -7.82 -6.24
N PRO A 40 13.25 -9.13 -6.20
CA PRO A 40 14.62 -9.64 -6.13
C PRO A 40 15.50 -9.13 -7.27
N HIS A 41 14.96 -9.12 -8.48
CA HIS A 41 15.64 -8.61 -9.67
C HIS A 41 15.34 -7.14 -9.88
N ARG A 42 16.41 -6.35 -10.11
CA ARG A 42 16.32 -4.89 -10.32
C ARG A 42 15.38 -4.51 -11.47
N GLN A 43 15.36 -5.29 -12.54
CA GLN A 43 14.52 -5.02 -13.72
C GLN A 43 13.01 -5.15 -13.45
N ASN A 44 12.63 -5.87 -12.39
CA ASN A 44 11.23 -6.05 -11.99
C ASN A 44 10.76 -4.95 -11.04
N ARG A 45 11.67 -4.10 -10.54
CA ARG A 45 11.32 -3.00 -9.64
C ARG A 45 10.78 -1.82 -10.46
N PRO A 46 9.74 -1.12 -9.96
CA PRO A 46 9.25 0.09 -10.59
C PRO A 46 10.30 1.21 -10.55
N THR A 47 10.23 2.12 -11.51
CA THR A 47 10.97 3.38 -11.44
C THR A 47 10.38 4.28 -10.36
N MET A 48 11.16 5.21 -9.81
CA MET A 48 10.65 6.17 -8.83
C MET A 48 9.49 7.01 -9.37
N ARG A 49 9.49 7.32 -10.67
CA ARG A 49 8.35 7.97 -11.35
C ARG A 49 7.09 7.13 -11.23
N LYS A 50 7.18 5.84 -11.53
CA LYS A 50 6.04 4.91 -11.43
C LYS A 50 5.55 4.76 -10.00
N CYS A 51 6.46 4.70 -9.01
CA CYS A 51 6.09 4.70 -7.60
C CYS A 51 5.27 5.95 -7.23
N ALA A 52 5.71 7.13 -7.67
CA ALA A 52 4.99 8.39 -7.39
C ALA A 52 3.60 8.41 -8.02
N GLU A 53 3.45 7.93 -9.27
CA GLU A 53 2.16 7.81 -9.95
C GLU A 53 1.20 6.88 -9.17
N ILE A 54 1.68 5.72 -8.74
CA ILE A 54 0.90 4.75 -7.95
C ILE A 54 0.50 5.36 -6.60
N LEU A 55 1.45 5.94 -5.86
CA LEU A 55 1.19 6.59 -4.57
C LEU A 55 0.17 7.73 -4.69
N TRP A 56 0.22 8.49 -5.78
CA TRP A 56 -0.74 9.56 -6.02
C TRP A 56 -2.16 9.01 -6.23
N SER A 57 -2.30 7.90 -6.96
CA SER A 57 -3.59 7.20 -7.11
C SER A 57 -4.09 6.65 -5.78
N ILE A 58 -3.23 6.05 -4.95
CA ILE A 58 -3.59 5.57 -3.62
C ILE A 58 -4.13 6.72 -2.76
N ARG A 59 -3.41 7.85 -2.74
CA ARG A 59 -3.81 9.06 -2.01
C ARG A 59 -5.17 9.60 -2.49
N LYS A 60 -5.45 9.54 -3.79
CA LYS A 60 -6.75 9.95 -4.35
C LYS A 60 -7.87 9.05 -3.82
N ASN A 61 -7.73 7.73 -3.97
CA ASN A 61 -8.74 6.76 -3.53
C ASN A 61 -8.96 6.82 -2.01
N TYR A 62 -7.89 7.01 -1.24
CA TYR A 62 -7.97 7.21 0.21
C TYR A 62 -8.88 8.40 0.57
N ARG A 63 -8.68 9.55 -0.09
CA ARG A 63 -9.48 10.76 0.15
C ARG A 63 -10.94 10.60 -0.24
N GLU A 64 -11.23 9.81 -1.28
CA GLU A 64 -12.60 9.52 -1.71
C GLU A 64 -13.35 8.63 -0.70
N LEU A 65 -12.64 7.77 0.04
CA LEU A 65 -13.22 6.88 1.05
C LEU A 65 -13.20 7.45 2.48
N ALA A 66 -12.33 8.44 2.74
CA ALA A 66 -12.19 9.08 4.05
C ALA A 66 -13.05 10.34 4.20
N GLY A 67 -13.64 10.84 3.11
CA GLY A 67 -14.63 11.93 3.11
C GLY A 67 -16.03 11.41 3.34
#